data_AF-A0A2I1PC56-F1
#
_entry.id   AF-A0A2I1PC56-F1
#
_cell.length_a   1.000
_cell.length_b   1.000
_cell.length_c   1.000
_cell.angle_alpha   90.00
_cell.angle_beta   90.00
_cell.angle_gamma   90.00
#
_symmetry.space_group_name_H-M   'P 1'
#
loop_
_entity.id
_entity.type
_entity.pdbx_description
1 polymer ?
#
loop_
_entity_poly.entity_id
_entity_poly.type
_entity_poly.pdbx_seq_one_letter_code
_entity_poly.pdbx_strand_id
1 'polypeptide(L)'
;MRQPDPATVVDTAGVDPEAFREERDRLGRSTALVKRWLPLVMVPVIVVHLLGILGVVPMSTSVPLFIAAVVALVGAAFLFNAVRSRRARPFRERADAELVQPVLSSWAREVDRLHGTTGGHLQLGAADERLLRDAGIVDTGDSVHCGESVTGVVAGRSLAVCEYRITEQQGSGEDRETVQIFRGLVAWLPLARAVRGEVRVSPHSRAGFTGGSRLLGGRGLVMENPAFSDWFRVEATDPQQAYYLLTPTVQQHLAALAHRHQGDLALRAVDGQLFLALDLQRDLFDLDLDSRAEVRQDLERIAGELNDVLQVAGVAGAWPEEVAGGQGAQEAASVGSAQPMTVTSGLSTEPEAVAPRRRGGLSRLGALIPVVLFAGWVLFVSSGRVPVFSDEGGFALGPKVLIVVAGGLVVLQLARQALSSRR
;
A
#
# COMPACT_ATOMS: atom_id res chain seq x y z
N MET A 1 20.52 10.79 15.82
CA MET A 1 21.29 9.58 15.41
C MET A 1 22.09 9.83 14.14
N ARG A 2 23.33 9.31 14.07
CA ARG A 2 24.10 9.29 12.82
C ARG A 2 23.45 8.31 11.84
N GLN A 3 23.41 8.70 10.57
CA GLN A 3 22.83 7.91 9.49
C GLN A 3 23.94 7.47 8.52
N PRO A 4 23.86 6.26 7.96
CA PRO A 4 24.76 5.84 6.91
C PRO A 4 24.50 6.63 5.63
N ASP A 5 25.56 6.93 4.89
CA ASP A 5 25.43 7.51 3.55
C ASP A 5 24.89 6.43 2.57
N PRO A 6 23.76 6.67 1.86
CA PRO A 6 23.17 5.68 0.98
C PRO A 6 24.10 5.11 -0.10
N ALA A 7 24.95 5.95 -0.70
CA ALA A 7 25.90 5.50 -1.71
C ALA A 7 26.93 4.53 -1.11
N THR A 8 27.48 4.90 0.05
CA THR A 8 28.41 4.05 0.81
C THR A 8 27.78 2.70 1.18
N VAL A 9 26.50 2.67 1.57
CA VAL A 9 25.78 1.41 1.89
C VAL A 9 25.74 0.47 0.69
N VAL A 10 25.43 1.00 -0.50
CA VAL A 10 25.36 0.21 -1.73
C VAL A 10 26.75 -0.28 -2.14
N ASP A 11 27.77 0.57 -2.06
CA ASP A 11 29.15 0.20 -2.42
C ASP A 11 29.70 -0.90 -1.49
N THR A 12 29.41 -0.82 -0.20
CA THR A 12 29.84 -1.82 0.80
C THR A 12 29.00 -3.09 0.81
N ALA A 13 27.83 -3.09 0.16
CA ALA A 13 27.03 -4.28 -0.05
C ALA A 13 27.69 -5.26 -1.04
N GLY A 14 28.59 -4.76 -1.90
CA GLY A 14 29.29 -5.58 -2.90
C GLY A 14 28.36 -6.14 -3.99
N VAL A 15 27.25 -5.45 -4.23
CA VAL A 15 26.25 -5.83 -5.25
C VAL A 15 26.64 -5.26 -6.61
N ASP A 16 26.17 -5.89 -7.69
CA ASP A 16 26.28 -5.37 -9.06
C ASP A 16 24.88 -4.96 -9.59
N PRO A 17 24.48 -3.69 -9.41
CA PRO A 17 23.17 -3.22 -9.88
C PRO A 17 23.03 -3.25 -11.41
N GLU A 18 24.13 -3.13 -12.14
CA GLU A 18 24.13 -3.04 -13.60
C GLU A 18 23.86 -4.40 -14.25
N ALA A 19 24.26 -5.51 -13.60
CA ALA A 19 23.92 -6.86 -14.02
C ALA A 19 22.39 -7.08 -14.14
N PHE A 20 21.59 -6.41 -13.30
CA PHE A 20 20.13 -6.50 -13.30
C PHE A 20 19.46 -5.48 -14.22
N ARG A 21 20.17 -4.43 -14.64
CA ARG A 21 19.63 -3.34 -15.45
C ARG A 21 19.13 -3.83 -16.80
N GLU A 22 19.92 -4.64 -17.50
CA GLU A 22 19.53 -5.11 -18.83
C GLU A 22 18.26 -5.97 -18.79
N GLU A 23 18.15 -6.84 -17.78
CA GLU A 23 16.99 -7.71 -17.60
C GLU A 23 15.73 -6.93 -17.20
N ARG A 24 15.86 -5.97 -16.27
CA ARG A 24 14.79 -5.04 -15.91
C ARG A 24 14.32 -4.26 -17.14
N ASP A 25 15.25 -3.70 -17.91
CA ASP A 25 14.94 -2.91 -19.10
C ASP A 25 14.30 -3.77 -20.21
N ARG A 26 14.63 -5.07 -20.32
CA ARG A 26 13.92 -6.01 -21.20
C ARG A 26 12.46 -6.18 -20.76
N LEU A 27 12.19 -6.30 -19.45
CA LEU A 27 10.83 -6.39 -18.92
C LEU A 27 10.06 -5.07 -19.15
N GLY A 28 10.66 -3.91 -18.87
CA GLY A 28 10.05 -2.58 -19.09
C GLY A 28 9.84 -2.22 -20.56
N ARG A 29 10.68 -2.70 -21.48
CA ARG A 29 10.48 -2.49 -22.93
C ARG A 29 9.18 -3.12 -23.43
N SER A 30 8.77 -4.26 -22.87
CA SER A 30 7.54 -4.94 -23.28
C SER A 30 6.29 -4.11 -23.01
N THR A 31 6.22 -3.41 -21.87
CA THR A 31 5.13 -2.49 -21.51
C THR A 31 5.18 -1.22 -22.35
N ALA A 32 6.37 -0.65 -22.57
CA ALA A 32 6.54 0.53 -23.42
C ALA A 32 6.08 0.26 -24.87
N LEU A 33 6.39 -0.92 -25.42
CA LEU A 33 5.93 -1.33 -26.74
C LEU A 33 4.41 -1.46 -26.78
N VAL A 34 3.78 -2.14 -25.82
CA VAL A 34 2.32 -2.24 -25.76
C VAL A 34 1.67 -0.86 -25.70
N LYS A 35 2.14 0.04 -24.82
CA LYS A 35 1.63 1.42 -24.71
C LYS A 35 1.76 2.20 -26.03
N ARG A 36 2.82 1.96 -26.82
CA ARG A 36 3.05 2.60 -28.11
C ARG A 36 2.16 2.05 -29.23
N TRP A 37 1.94 0.74 -29.28
CA TRP A 37 1.19 0.09 -30.36
C TRP A 37 -0.33 0.09 -30.13
N LEU A 38 -0.77 0.09 -28.87
CA LEU A 38 -2.19 0.13 -28.50
C LEU A 38 -2.99 1.22 -29.24
N PRO A 39 -2.57 2.50 -29.26
CA PRO A 39 -3.31 3.54 -29.99
C PRO A 39 -3.31 3.33 -31.50
N LEU A 40 -2.22 2.80 -32.08
CA LEU A 40 -2.13 2.54 -33.53
C LEU A 40 -3.14 1.49 -33.99
N VAL A 41 -3.49 0.54 -33.11
CA VAL A 41 -4.51 -0.49 -33.39
C VAL A 41 -5.92 0.04 -33.10
N MET A 42 -6.10 0.75 -31.98
CA MET A 42 -7.44 1.17 -31.54
C MET A 42 -7.99 2.36 -32.32
N VAL A 43 -7.16 3.33 -32.71
CA VAL A 43 -7.62 4.54 -33.40
C VAL A 43 -8.33 4.20 -34.73
N PRO A 44 -7.79 3.35 -35.63
CA PRO A 44 -8.49 2.96 -36.85
C PRO A 44 -9.83 2.26 -36.58
N VAL A 45 -9.90 1.37 -35.58
CA VAL A 45 -11.13 0.67 -35.19
C VAL A 45 -12.19 1.65 -34.71
N ILE A 46 -11.79 2.64 -33.90
CA ILE A 46 -12.67 3.70 -33.42
C ILE A 46 -13.15 4.56 -34.60
N VAL A 47 -12.26 4.95 -35.52
CA VAL A 47 -12.62 5.75 -36.70
C VAL A 47 -13.62 5.00 -37.58
N VAL A 48 -13.41 3.71 -37.86
CA VAL A 48 -14.36 2.88 -38.62
C VAL A 48 -15.71 2.80 -37.93
N HIS A 49 -15.72 2.67 -36.60
CA HIS A 49 -16.96 2.66 -35.83
C HIS A 49 -17.71 4.01 -35.89
N LEU A 50 -17.00 5.13 -35.76
CA LEU A 50 -17.56 6.48 -35.91
C LEU A 50 -18.11 6.74 -37.31
N LEU A 51 -17.43 6.26 -38.36
CA LEU A 51 -17.94 6.32 -39.74
C LEU A 51 -19.21 5.49 -39.92
N GLY A 52 -19.35 4.40 -39.18
CA GLY A 52 -20.60 3.64 -39.08
C GLY A 52 -21.74 4.47 -38.49
N ILE A 53 -21.46 5.21 -37.41
CA ILE A 53 -22.41 6.13 -36.76
C ILE A 53 -22.85 7.25 -37.71
N LEU A 54 -21.95 7.77 -38.53
CA LEU A 54 -22.24 8.80 -39.53
C LEU A 54 -22.94 8.26 -40.78
N GLY A 55 -23.20 6.94 -40.87
CA GLY A 55 -23.85 6.31 -42.03
C GLY A 55 -22.95 6.13 -43.25
N VAL A 56 -21.65 6.37 -43.11
CA VAL A 56 -20.65 6.19 -44.18
C VAL A 56 -20.33 4.70 -44.38
N VAL A 57 -20.36 3.91 -43.30
CA VAL A 57 -20.16 2.45 -43.32
C VAL A 57 -21.40 1.75 -42.76
N PRO A 58 -21.83 0.60 -43.29
CA PRO A 58 -22.95 -0.15 -42.72
C PRO A 58 -22.72 -0.53 -41.26
N MET A 59 -23.69 -0.26 -40.39
CA MET A 59 -23.64 -0.61 -38.97
C MET A 59 -23.50 -2.12 -38.71
N SER A 60 -24.06 -2.94 -39.59
CA SER A 60 -23.91 -4.40 -39.56
C SER A 60 -22.44 -4.85 -39.68
N THR A 61 -21.56 -3.99 -40.20
CA THR A 61 -20.13 -4.28 -40.37
C THR A 61 -19.30 -3.59 -39.28
N SER A 62 -19.59 -2.32 -38.96
CA SER A 62 -18.79 -1.55 -38.00
C SER A 62 -18.97 -2.01 -36.55
N VAL A 63 -20.16 -2.45 -36.15
CA VAL A 63 -20.44 -2.89 -34.76
C VAL A 63 -19.74 -4.23 -34.44
N PRO A 64 -19.88 -5.31 -35.23
CA PRO A 64 -19.19 -6.56 -34.93
C PRO A 64 -17.67 -6.43 -34.97
N LEU A 65 -17.13 -5.61 -35.87
CA LEU A 65 -15.69 -5.35 -35.96
C LEU A 65 -15.17 -4.63 -34.72
N PHE A 66 -15.90 -3.64 -34.22
CA PHE A 66 -15.57 -2.94 -32.98
C PHE A 66 -15.60 -3.89 -31.78
N ILE A 67 -16.66 -4.69 -31.64
CA ILE A 67 -16.79 -5.66 -30.54
C ILE A 67 -15.66 -6.70 -30.61
N ALA A 68 -15.39 -7.26 -31.78
CA ALA A 68 -14.33 -8.24 -31.98
C ALA A 68 -12.95 -7.66 -31.62
N ALA A 69 -12.67 -6.43 -32.00
CA ALA A 69 -11.43 -5.74 -31.65
C ALA A 69 -11.30 -5.52 -30.13
N VAL A 70 -12.37 -5.06 -29.46
CA VAL A 70 -12.38 -4.89 -28.00
C VAL A 70 -12.14 -6.21 -27.29
N VAL A 71 -12.83 -7.29 -27.69
CA VAL A 71 -12.65 -8.62 -27.10
C VAL A 71 -11.22 -9.14 -27.32
N ALA A 72 -10.68 -8.99 -28.52
CA ALA A 72 -9.31 -9.37 -28.83
C ALA A 72 -8.29 -8.59 -27.99
N LEU A 73 -8.52 -7.29 -27.77
CA LEU A 73 -7.68 -6.43 -26.97
C LEU A 73 -7.69 -6.81 -25.48
N VAL A 74 -8.87 -7.08 -24.93
CA VAL A 74 -9.01 -7.56 -23.55
C VAL A 74 -8.31 -8.90 -23.37
N GLY A 75 -8.49 -9.83 -24.33
CA GLY A 75 -7.79 -11.12 -24.32
C GLY A 75 -6.27 -10.98 -24.42
N ALA A 76 -5.78 -10.10 -25.30
CA ALA A 76 -4.36 -9.82 -25.45
C ALA A 76 -3.77 -9.16 -24.19
N ALA A 77 -4.49 -8.22 -23.57
CA ALA A 77 -4.07 -7.58 -22.32
C ALA A 77 -3.99 -8.59 -21.17
N PHE A 78 -4.97 -9.49 -21.05
CA PHE A 78 -4.95 -10.57 -20.07
C PHE A 78 -3.75 -11.50 -20.29
N LEU A 79 -3.52 -11.95 -21.52
CA LEU A 79 -2.39 -12.82 -21.86
C LEU A 79 -1.05 -12.12 -21.62
N PHE A 80 -0.92 -10.85 -22.02
CA PHE A 80 0.25 -10.03 -21.78
C PHE A 80 0.56 -9.92 -20.29
N ASN A 81 -0.43 -9.59 -19.46
CA ASN A 81 -0.27 -9.51 -18.01
C ASN A 81 0.12 -10.85 -17.40
N ALA A 82 -0.47 -11.97 -17.86
CA ALA A 82 -0.15 -13.31 -17.39
C ALA A 82 1.28 -13.74 -17.77
N VAL A 83 1.75 -13.42 -18.98
CA VAL A 83 3.13 -13.71 -19.41
C VAL A 83 4.12 -12.81 -18.68
N ARG A 84 3.79 -11.53 -18.53
CA ARG A 84 4.64 -10.56 -17.82
C ARG A 84 4.80 -10.95 -16.36
N SER A 85 3.71 -11.25 -15.64
CA SER A 85 3.79 -11.62 -14.22
C SER A 85 4.63 -12.87 -14.01
N ARG A 86 4.52 -13.88 -14.90
CA ARG A 86 5.36 -15.08 -14.86
C ARG A 86 6.85 -14.80 -15.08
N ARG A 87 7.20 -13.78 -15.87
CA ARG A 87 8.60 -13.39 -16.10
C ARG A 87 9.14 -12.43 -15.04
N ALA A 88 8.30 -11.53 -14.54
CA ALA A 88 8.67 -10.53 -13.54
C ALA A 88 8.91 -11.16 -12.18
N ARG A 89 8.14 -12.19 -11.80
CA ARG A 89 8.28 -12.87 -10.50
C ARG A 89 9.68 -13.42 -10.23
N PRO A 90 10.29 -14.28 -11.09
CA PRO A 90 11.64 -14.80 -10.83
C PRO A 90 12.73 -13.73 -10.93
N PHE A 91 12.48 -12.62 -11.63
CA PHE A 91 13.38 -11.46 -11.62
C PHE A 91 13.35 -10.77 -10.25
N ARG A 92 12.15 -10.49 -9.71
CA ARG A 92 11.97 -9.88 -8.38
C ARG A 92 12.57 -10.74 -7.28
N GLU A 93 12.26 -12.03 -7.26
CA GLU A 93 12.81 -12.96 -6.26
C GLU A 93 14.35 -12.98 -6.25
N ARG A 94 15.00 -12.85 -7.43
CA ARG A 94 16.47 -12.71 -7.50
C ARG A 94 16.95 -11.33 -7.10
N ALA A 95 16.29 -10.26 -7.54
CA ALA A 95 16.65 -8.89 -7.15
C ALA A 95 16.57 -8.71 -5.63
N ASP A 96 15.55 -9.28 -4.99
CA ASP A 96 15.38 -9.27 -3.55
C ASP A 96 16.53 -9.99 -2.84
N ALA A 97 16.91 -11.18 -3.32
CA ALA A 97 17.96 -11.99 -2.73
C ALA A 97 19.38 -11.49 -3.00
N GLU A 98 19.65 -10.97 -4.21
CA GLU A 98 20.99 -10.63 -4.69
C GLU A 98 21.30 -9.13 -4.62
N LEU A 99 20.29 -8.26 -4.52
CA LEU A 99 20.49 -6.81 -4.42
C LEU A 99 19.93 -6.25 -3.10
N VAL A 100 18.64 -6.42 -2.84
CA VAL A 100 17.97 -5.75 -1.71
C VAL A 100 18.46 -6.31 -0.38
N GLN A 101 18.46 -7.63 -0.19
CA GLN A 101 18.90 -8.26 1.06
C GLN A 101 20.37 -7.95 1.42
N PRO A 102 21.35 -7.98 0.49
CA PRO A 102 22.70 -7.51 0.76
C PRO A 102 22.78 -6.02 1.13
N VAL A 103 22.00 -5.15 0.48
CA VAL A 103 21.92 -3.72 0.83
C VAL A 103 21.37 -3.53 2.25
N LEU A 104 20.32 -4.25 2.63
CA LEU A 104 19.78 -4.22 4.00
C LEU A 104 20.81 -4.69 5.04
N SER A 105 21.56 -5.76 4.70
CA SER A 105 22.62 -6.30 5.54
C SER A 105 23.81 -5.33 5.67
N SER A 106 24.11 -4.60 4.60
CA SER A 106 25.12 -3.54 4.58
C SER A 106 24.68 -2.35 5.43
N TRP A 107 23.43 -1.91 5.25
CA TRP A 107 22.84 -0.81 6.01
C TRP A 107 22.87 -1.10 7.51
N ALA A 108 22.44 -2.29 7.94
CA ALA A 108 22.44 -2.69 9.34
C ALA A 108 23.85 -2.65 9.96
N ARG A 109 24.86 -3.19 9.25
CA ARG A 109 26.27 -3.16 9.70
C ARG A 109 26.82 -1.74 9.79
N GLU A 110 26.46 -0.87 8.85
CA GLU A 110 26.95 0.50 8.83
C GLU A 110 26.31 1.34 9.94
N VAL A 111 25.01 1.16 10.21
CA VAL A 111 24.36 1.76 11.39
C VAL A 111 25.04 1.27 12.66
N ASP A 112 25.27 -0.04 12.80
CA ASP A 112 25.99 -0.61 13.94
C ASP A 112 27.35 0.05 14.16
N ARG A 113 28.14 0.18 13.09
CA ARG A 113 29.46 0.83 13.09
C ARG A 113 29.37 2.28 13.56
N LEU A 114 28.39 3.05 13.08
CA LEU A 114 28.20 4.45 13.42
C LEU A 114 27.83 4.66 14.90
N HIS A 115 27.22 3.65 15.53
CA HIS A 115 26.75 3.67 16.92
C HIS A 115 27.59 2.80 17.86
N GLY A 116 28.70 2.21 17.40
CA GLY A 116 29.59 1.39 18.24
C GLY A 116 28.96 0.08 18.74
N THR A 117 28.02 -0.47 17.97
CA THR A 117 27.30 -1.72 18.27
C THR A 117 27.67 -2.80 17.26
N THR A 118 27.24 -4.04 17.52
CA THR A 118 27.48 -5.18 16.62
C THR A 118 26.29 -6.14 16.67
N GLY A 119 26.20 -7.04 15.68
CA GLY A 119 25.15 -8.07 15.62
C GLY A 119 23.87 -7.62 14.91
N GLY A 120 23.85 -6.41 14.37
CA GLY A 120 22.79 -5.88 13.54
C GLY A 120 22.59 -6.73 12.28
N HIS A 121 21.35 -7.12 12.05
CA HIS A 121 20.92 -7.89 10.91
C HIS A 121 19.48 -7.50 10.57
N LEU A 122 19.19 -7.44 9.27
CA LEU A 122 17.86 -7.21 8.74
C LEU A 122 17.53 -8.32 7.76
N GLN A 123 16.30 -8.78 7.79
CA GLN A 123 15.79 -9.85 6.96
C GLN A 123 14.58 -9.35 6.18
N LEU A 124 14.66 -9.50 4.87
CA LEU A 124 13.55 -9.28 3.96
C LEU A 124 12.56 -10.46 4.05
N GLY A 125 11.28 -10.15 4.04
CA GLY A 125 10.16 -11.06 4.17
C GLY A 125 8.88 -10.46 3.62
N ALA A 126 7.73 -11.00 4.04
CA ALA A 126 6.41 -10.51 3.63
C ALA A 126 5.70 -9.78 4.75
N ALA A 127 5.05 -8.66 4.43
CA ALA A 127 4.23 -7.91 5.36
C ALA A 127 2.98 -8.70 5.79
N ASP A 128 2.54 -8.50 7.04
CA ASP A 128 1.32 -9.09 7.60
C ASP A 128 0.29 -7.99 7.89
N GLU A 129 -0.88 -8.11 7.29
CA GLU A 129 -2.02 -7.21 7.48
C GLU A 129 -2.39 -7.04 8.96
N ARG A 130 -2.19 -8.09 9.79
CA ARG A 130 -2.47 -8.02 11.23
C ARG A 130 -1.63 -6.95 11.92
N LEU A 131 -0.35 -6.84 11.56
CA LEU A 131 0.54 -5.83 12.13
C LEU A 131 0.03 -4.42 11.82
N LEU A 132 -0.42 -4.17 10.58
CA LEU A 132 -1.01 -2.89 10.19
C LEU A 132 -2.27 -2.57 11.02
N ARG A 133 -3.16 -3.56 11.18
CA ARG A 133 -4.41 -3.41 11.95
C ARG A 133 -4.12 -3.13 13.43
N ASP A 134 -3.17 -3.84 14.01
CA ASP A 134 -2.75 -3.66 15.41
C ASP A 134 -2.06 -2.30 15.62
N ALA A 135 -1.26 -1.85 14.64
CA ALA A 135 -0.63 -0.53 14.66
C ALA A 135 -1.66 0.59 14.70
N GLY A 136 -2.83 0.42 14.07
CA GLY A 136 -3.95 1.35 14.13
C GLY A 136 -3.56 2.80 13.78
N ILE A 137 -2.60 2.98 12.88
CA ILE A 137 -2.01 4.28 12.53
C ILE A 137 -2.51 4.81 11.17
N VAL A 138 -2.90 3.90 10.28
CA VAL A 138 -3.51 4.20 8.97
C VAL A 138 -4.89 3.53 8.91
N ASP A 139 -5.82 4.13 8.18
CA ASP A 139 -7.09 3.47 7.83
C ASP A 139 -6.83 2.27 6.93
N THR A 140 -7.53 1.16 7.17
CA THR A 140 -7.39 -0.06 6.37
C THR A 140 -8.30 -0.11 5.15
N GLY A 141 -9.18 0.90 4.97
CA GLY A 141 -10.06 1.01 3.81
C GLY A 141 -10.88 -0.26 3.54
N ASP A 142 -11.13 -0.52 2.27
CA ASP A 142 -11.85 -1.73 1.81
C ASP A 142 -10.90 -2.89 1.50
N SER A 143 -9.68 -2.59 1.02
CA SER A 143 -8.70 -3.62 0.71
C SER A 143 -7.28 -3.21 1.06
N VAL A 144 -6.54 -4.15 1.65
CA VAL A 144 -5.13 -4.02 2.01
C VAL A 144 -4.32 -5.01 1.17
N HIS A 145 -3.30 -4.51 0.49
CA HIS A 145 -2.29 -5.31 -0.17
C HIS A 145 -0.99 -5.21 0.64
N CYS A 146 -0.47 -6.37 1.06
CA CYS A 146 0.77 -6.49 1.80
C CYS A 146 1.92 -6.73 0.83
N GLY A 147 2.93 -5.86 0.86
CA GLY A 147 4.17 -6.02 0.09
C GLY A 147 5.24 -6.71 0.93
N GLU A 148 6.45 -6.19 0.82
CA GLU A 148 7.62 -6.69 1.53
C GLU A 148 7.69 -6.16 2.97
N SER A 149 8.39 -6.90 3.83
CA SER A 149 8.74 -6.49 5.18
C SER A 149 10.22 -6.62 5.43
N VAL A 150 10.79 -5.70 6.19
CA VAL A 150 12.15 -5.74 6.71
C VAL A 150 12.08 -5.85 8.23
N THR A 151 12.61 -6.92 8.78
CA THR A 151 12.59 -7.15 10.24
C THR A 151 13.97 -7.55 10.74
N GLY A 152 14.30 -7.22 11.97
CA GLY A 152 15.53 -7.66 12.60
C GLY A 152 15.99 -6.76 13.73
N VAL A 153 17.30 -6.71 13.93
CA VAL A 153 17.94 -5.89 14.97
C VAL A 153 18.93 -4.98 14.30
N VAL A 154 18.91 -3.71 14.67
CA VAL A 154 19.94 -2.73 14.27
C VAL A 154 20.34 -1.99 15.52
N ALA A 155 21.59 -1.56 15.66
CA ALA A 155 22.19 -0.91 16.83
C ALA A 155 21.59 -1.33 18.20
N GLY A 156 21.45 -2.64 18.40
CA GLY A 156 20.97 -3.28 19.64
C GLY A 156 19.45 -3.23 19.89
N ARG A 157 18.62 -2.79 18.93
CA ARG A 157 17.16 -2.69 19.07
C ARG A 157 16.43 -3.36 17.90
N SER A 158 15.25 -3.91 18.18
CA SER A 158 14.41 -4.48 17.14
C SER A 158 13.84 -3.40 16.24
N LEU A 159 13.83 -3.65 14.93
CA LEU A 159 13.21 -2.83 13.91
C LEU A 159 12.32 -3.72 13.05
N ALA A 160 11.09 -3.30 12.80
CA ALA A 160 10.26 -3.86 11.74
C ALA A 160 9.71 -2.72 10.87
N VAL A 161 9.80 -2.87 9.56
CA VAL A 161 9.26 -1.94 8.56
C VAL A 161 8.51 -2.79 7.53
N CYS A 162 7.24 -2.50 7.28
CA CYS A 162 6.43 -3.27 6.36
C CYS A 162 5.76 -2.34 5.35
N GLU A 163 5.67 -2.80 4.11
CA GLU A 163 5.05 -2.08 3.01
C GLU A 163 3.58 -2.47 2.84
N TYR A 164 2.72 -1.45 2.67
CA TYR A 164 1.31 -1.64 2.41
C TYR A 164 0.80 -0.72 1.30
N ARG A 165 -0.15 -1.23 0.52
CA ARG A 165 -1.00 -0.44 -0.36
C ARG A 165 -2.46 -0.64 0.03
N ILE A 166 -3.16 0.45 0.28
CA ILE A 166 -4.53 0.44 0.78
C ILE A 166 -5.42 1.20 -0.21
N THR A 167 -6.55 0.60 -0.53
CA THR A 167 -7.56 1.21 -1.39
C THR A 167 -8.94 1.18 -0.76
N GLU A 168 -9.77 2.14 -1.16
CA GLU A 168 -11.14 2.32 -0.69
C GLU A 168 -12.03 2.66 -1.88
N GLN A 169 -13.27 2.17 -1.90
CA GLN A 169 -14.27 2.63 -2.84
C GLN A 169 -14.92 3.92 -2.36
N GLN A 170 -14.79 4.97 -3.16
CA GLN A 170 -15.43 6.26 -2.92
C GLN A 170 -16.54 6.51 -3.95
N GLY A 171 -17.57 7.24 -3.55
CA GLY A 171 -18.74 7.56 -4.38
C GLY A 171 -19.97 6.67 -4.12
N SER A 172 -21.03 6.90 -4.87
CA SER A 172 -22.33 6.22 -4.71
C SER A 172 -22.88 5.77 -6.05
N GLY A 173 -23.52 4.59 -6.09
CA GLY A 173 -24.17 4.07 -7.29
C GLY A 173 -23.17 3.79 -8.42
N GLU A 174 -23.39 4.44 -9.56
CA GLU A 174 -22.60 4.27 -10.80
C GLU A 174 -21.27 5.04 -10.76
N ASP A 175 -21.11 6.02 -9.86
CA ASP A 175 -19.90 6.85 -9.71
C ASP A 175 -18.92 6.26 -8.68
N ARG A 176 -18.89 4.94 -8.51
CA ARG A 176 -17.95 4.27 -7.59
C ARG A 176 -16.57 4.19 -8.22
N GLU A 177 -15.59 4.81 -7.57
CA GLU A 177 -14.19 4.74 -7.95
C GLU A 177 -13.37 4.08 -6.83
N THR A 178 -12.42 3.22 -7.21
CA THR A 178 -11.44 2.68 -6.26
C THR A 178 -10.28 3.67 -6.17
N VAL A 179 -10.11 4.28 -5.01
CA VAL A 179 -9.09 5.30 -4.76
C VAL A 179 -8.02 4.70 -3.84
N GLN A 180 -6.75 4.99 -4.13
CA GLN A 180 -5.65 4.62 -3.25
C GLN A 180 -5.55 5.63 -2.11
N ILE A 181 -5.68 5.17 -0.86
CA ILE A 181 -5.67 6.02 0.32
C ILE A 181 -4.34 5.99 1.07
N PHE A 182 -3.50 4.97 0.82
CA PHE A 182 -2.15 4.84 1.37
C PHE A 182 -1.30 3.94 0.46
N ARG A 183 -0.04 4.30 0.21
CA ARG A 183 0.96 3.40 -0.38
C ARG A 183 2.35 3.75 0.10
N GLY A 184 2.85 2.99 1.05
CA GLY A 184 4.15 3.22 1.64
C GLY A 184 4.44 2.32 2.83
N LEU A 185 5.17 2.83 3.80
CA LEU A 185 5.73 2.07 4.90
C LEU A 185 5.00 2.32 6.21
N VAL A 186 4.87 1.27 7.00
CA VAL A 186 4.65 1.38 8.43
C VAL A 186 5.85 0.78 9.14
N ALA A 187 6.36 1.45 10.17
CA ALA A 187 7.45 0.97 11.00
C ALA A 187 6.97 0.75 12.44
N TRP A 188 7.53 -0.29 13.08
CA TRP A 188 7.32 -0.68 14.46
C TRP A 188 8.64 -0.63 15.21
N LEU A 189 8.67 0.18 16.26
CA LEU A 189 9.87 0.50 17.01
C LEU A 189 9.57 0.44 18.51
N PRO A 190 10.35 -0.31 19.31
CA PRO A 190 10.18 -0.27 20.75
C PRO A 190 10.65 1.08 21.30
N LEU A 191 9.85 1.70 22.16
CA LEU A 191 10.25 2.91 22.87
C LEU A 191 11.20 2.56 24.02
N ALA A 192 12.22 3.40 24.25
CA ALA A 192 13.08 3.23 25.43
C ALA A 192 12.31 3.49 26.73
N ARG A 193 11.30 4.34 26.69
CA ARG A 193 10.39 4.65 27.81
C ARG A 193 8.94 4.56 27.34
N ALA A 194 8.14 3.75 28.03
CA ALA A 194 6.73 3.63 27.73
C ALA A 194 5.98 4.95 27.96
N VAL A 195 5.11 5.28 27.00
CA VAL A 195 4.13 6.36 27.10
C VAL A 195 2.92 5.86 27.90
N ARG A 196 2.40 6.68 28.80
CA ARG A 196 1.13 6.35 29.49
C ARG A 196 -0.05 6.68 28.58
N GLY A 197 -0.78 5.65 28.15
CA GLY A 197 -1.88 5.79 27.21
C GLY A 197 -1.39 5.97 25.78
N GLU A 198 -2.07 6.80 24.99
CA GLU A 198 -1.80 6.98 23.56
C GLU A 198 -1.42 8.44 23.26
N VAL A 199 -0.38 8.62 22.43
CA VAL A 199 -0.05 9.88 21.76
C VAL A 199 -0.09 9.63 20.25
N ARG A 200 -0.78 10.50 19.52
CA ARG A 200 -0.97 10.43 18.08
C ARG A 200 -0.62 11.75 17.43
N VAL A 201 0.13 11.69 16.35
CA VAL A 201 0.42 12.80 15.45
C VAL A 201 -0.10 12.42 14.08
N SER A 202 -1.08 13.16 13.59
CA SER A 202 -1.72 12.92 12.29
C SER A 202 -1.54 14.14 11.40
N PRO A 203 -1.32 13.97 10.10
CA PRO A 203 -1.17 15.11 9.19
C PRO A 203 -2.53 15.76 8.90
N HIS A 204 -2.54 17.07 8.67
CA HIS A 204 -3.74 17.79 8.23
C HIS A 204 -4.19 17.40 6.81
N SER A 205 -3.23 17.02 5.95
CA SER A 205 -3.40 16.89 4.51
C SER A 205 -4.15 15.63 4.06
N ARG A 206 -4.28 14.58 4.89
CA ARG A 206 -4.84 13.29 4.45
C ARG A 206 -5.81 12.63 5.43
N ALA A 207 -6.97 12.24 4.90
CA ALA A 207 -7.99 11.47 5.61
C ALA A 207 -7.55 10.00 5.91
N GLY A 208 -6.58 9.46 5.18
CA GLY A 208 -6.10 8.07 5.32
C GLY A 208 -5.32 7.77 6.60
N PHE A 209 -4.83 8.79 7.33
CA PHE A 209 -4.10 8.62 8.60
C PHE A 209 -5.00 8.68 9.84
N THR A 210 -6.30 8.42 9.66
CA THR A 210 -7.31 8.50 10.74
C THR A 210 -7.58 7.16 11.43
N GLY A 211 -6.81 6.11 11.14
CA GLY A 211 -6.96 4.80 11.79
C GLY A 211 -7.08 4.96 13.30
N GLY A 212 -8.22 4.66 13.91
CA GLY A 212 -8.46 4.84 15.34
C GLY A 212 -8.65 6.27 15.88
N SER A 213 -8.46 7.35 15.10
CA SER A 213 -8.57 8.75 15.59
C SER A 213 -9.97 9.12 16.10
N ARG A 214 -11.01 8.42 15.63
CA ARG A 214 -12.39 8.58 16.13
C ARG A 214 -12.53 8.28 17.62
N LEU A 215 -11.60 7.54 18.23
CA LEU A 215 -11.65 7.18 19.65
C LEU A 215 -11.15 8.30 20.58
N LEU A 216 -10.30 9.22 20.09
CA LEU A 216 -9.73 10.27 20.94
C LEU A 216 -10.50 11.59 20.90
N GLY A 217 -11.38 11.81 19.91
CA GLY A 217 -12.55 12.72 19.93
C GLY A 217 -12.38 14.19 20.35
N GLY A 218 -11.17 14.63 20.71
CA GLY A 218 -10.89 15.87 21.42
C GLY A 218 -10.30 16.95 20.52
N ARG A 219 -10.35 18.20 20.99
CA ARG A 219 -9.59 19.30 20.36
C ARG A 219 -8.10 18.94 20.41
N GLY A 220 -7.42 19.05 19.26
CA GLY A 220 -5.98 18.77 19.18
C GLY A 220 -5.18 19.62 20.16
N LEU A 221 -4.06 19.08 20.63
CA LEU A 221 -3.15 19.78 21.53
C LEU A 221 -2.40 20.87 20.77
N VAL A 222 -2.25 22.03 21.39
CA VAL A 222 -1.46 23.14 20.84
C VAL A 222 0.01 22.87 21.13
N MET A 223 0.81 22.82 20.08
CA MET A 223 2.27 22.66 20.14
C MET A 223 2.95 24.01 19.97
N GLU A 224 4.16 24.16 20.54
CA GLU A 224 4.89 25.43 20.54
C GLU A 224 5.56 25.76 19.20
N ASN A 225 5.88 24.74 18.39
CA ASN A 225 6.50 24.94 17.08
C ASN A 225 5.42 25.20 16.00
N PRO A 226 5.38 26.40 15.39
CA PRO A 226 4.39 26.72 14.36
C PRO A 226 4.55 25.86 13.11
N ALA A 227 5.78 25.64 12.65
CA ALA A 227 6.03 24.83 11.45
C ALA A 227 5.57 23.38 11.62
N PHE A 228 5.70 22.82 12.83
CA PHE A 228 5.14 21.51 13.14
C PHE A 228 3.61 21.54 13.16
N SER A 229 3.03 22.57 13.79
CA SER A 229 1.58 22.74 13.90
C SER A 229 0.89 23.01 12.56
N ASP A 230 1.60 23.53 11.56
CA ASP A 230 1.10 23.67 10.20
C ASP A 230 0.86 22.29 9.55
N TRP A 231 1.75 21.34 9.78
CA TRP A 231 1.67 20.00 9.19
C TRP A 231 0.76 19.06 9.97
N PHE A 232 0.77 19.14 11.30
CA PHE A 232 0.23 18.07 12.14
C PHE A 232 -0.78 18.51 13.18
N ARG A 233 -1.72 17.62 13.43
CA ARG A 233 -2.59 17.62 14.60
C ARG A 233 -2.08 16.59 15.60
N VAL A 234 -2.00 16.99 16.88
CA VAL A 234 -1.60 16.12 17.98
C VAL A 234 -2.81 15.78 18.84
N GLU A 235 -2.99 14.51 19.15
CA GLU A 235 -4.02 13.99 20.05
C GLU A 235 -3.35 13.09 21.08
N ALA A 236 -3.74 13.18 22.35
CA ALA A 236 -3.21 12.28 23.37
C ALA A 236 -4.23 12.06 24.49
N THR A 237 -4.17 10.88 25.11
CA THR A 237 -4.96 10.58 26.32
C THR A 237 -4.45 11.35 27.54
N ASP A 238 -3.14 11.60 27.60
CA ASP A 238 -2.48 12.44 28.60
C ASP A 238 -1.62 13.50 27.88
N PRO A 239 -2.02 14.79 27.89
CA PRO A 239 -1.27 15.86 27.24
C PRO A 239 0.18 15.96 27.69
N GLN A 240 0.49 15.62 28.95
CA GLN A 240 1.85 15.70 29.47
C GLN A 240 2.76 14.70 28.77
N GLN A 241 2.25 13.51 28.40
CA GLN A 241 3.01 12.54 27.61
C GLN A 241 3.33 13.04 26.21
N ALA A 242 2.40 13.76 25.58
CA ALA A 242 2.63 14.35 24.27
C ALA A 242 3.79 15.35 24.31
N TYR A 243 3.87 16.21 25.33
CA TYR A 243 4.98 17.15 25.47
C TYR A 243 6.32 16.48 25.81
N TYR A 244 6.30 15.35 26.53
CA TYR A 244 7.52 14.58 26.77
C TYR A 244 8.04 13.87 25.52
N LEU A 245 7.14 13.32 24.69
CA LEU A 245 7.50 12.64 23.46
C LEU A 245 7.87 13.64 22.35
N LEU A 246 7.08 14.70 22.20
CA LEU A 246 7.21 15.71 21.15
C LEU A 246 7.96 16.93 21.68
N THR A 247 9.21 16.72 22.09
CA THR A 247 10.09 17.85 22.46
C THR A 247 10.27 18.81 21.27
N PRO A 248 10.68 20.08 21.49
CA PRO A 248 10.90 21.03 20.40
C PRO A 248 11.82 20.48 19.29
N THR A 249 12.85 19.71 19.66
CA THR A 249 13.75 19.03 18.71
C THR A 249 13.01 17.98 17.89
N VAL A 250 12.18 17.13 18.51
CA VAL A 250 11.35 16.14 17.81
C VAL A 250 10.40 16.83 16.83
N GLN A 251 9.74 17.90 17.27
CA GLN A 251 8.83 18.69 16.43
C GLN A 251 9.56 19.27 15.20
N GLN A 252 10.78 19.80 15.37
CA GLN A 252 11.59 20.31 14.26
C GLN A 252 11.95 19.20 13.25
N HIS A 253 12.35 18.04 13.72
CA HIS A 253 12.69 16.91 12.86
C HIS A 253 11.47 16.35 12.11
N LEU A 254 10.34 16.20 12.81
CA LEU A 254 9.08 15.77 12.19
C LEU A 254 8.61 16.78 11.14
N ALA A 255 8.72 18.09 11.40
CA ALA A 255 8.38 19.13 10.42
C ALA A 255 9.31 19.10 9.19
N ALA A 256 10.61 18.87 9.39
CA ALA A 256 11.56 18.73 8.28
C ALA A 256 11.29 17.48 7.43
N LEU A 257 10.91 16.36 8.07
CA LEU A 257 10.52 15.14 7.38
C LEU A 257 9.19 15.32 6.65
N ALA A 258 8.21 15.98 7.27
CA ALA A 258 6.95 16.37 6.65
C ALA A 258 7.19 17.20 5.39
N HIS A 259 8.12 18.15 5.43
CA HIS A 259 8.44 18.95 4.25
C HIS A 259 8.98 18.09 3.09
N ARG A 260 9.82 17.09 3.36
CA ARG A 260 10.34 16.16 2.34
C ARG A 260 9.27 15.26 1.75
N HIS A 261 8.35 14.79 2.60
CA HIS A 261 7.28 13.86 2.22
C HIS A 261 5.91 14.55 2.06
N GLN A 262 5.88 15.87 1.87
CA GLN A 262 4.64 16.66 1.66
C GLN A 262 3.55 16.48 2.74
N GLY A 263 3.95 16.20 3.97
CA GLY A 263 3.04 15.96 5.10
C GLY A 263 2.51 14.54 5.16
N ASP A 264 3.00 13.61 4.35
CA ASP A 264 2.48 12.25 4.24
C ASP A 264 3.08 11.31 5.31
N LEU A 265 3.00 11.75 6.56
CA LEU A 265 3.58 11.09 7.73
C LEU A 265 2.57 11.06 8.89
N ALA A 266 2.50 9.95 9.61
CA ALA A 266 1.83 9.87 10.90
C ALA A 266 2.69 9.14 11.93
N LEU A 267 2.42 9.41 13.21
CA LEU A 267 3.08 8.76 14.34
C LEU A 267 2.03 8.37 15.39
N ARG A 268 2.18 7.18 15.97
CA ARG A 268 1.37 6.71 17.09
C ARG A 268 2.29 6.09 18.12
N ALA A 269 2.19 6.50 19.38
CA ALA A 269 2.90 5.89 20.50
C ALA A 269 1.89 5.35 21.51
N VAL A 270 1.98 4.07 21.82
CA VAL A 270 1.10 3.38 22.77
C VAL A 270 1.79 2.12 23.30
N ASP A 271 1.60 1.80 24.58
CA ASP A 271 2.10 0.57 25.23
C ASP A 271 3.61 0.30 25.05
N GLY A 272 4.43 1.37 25.04
CA GLY A 272 5.87 1.27 24.84
C GLY A 272 6.31 0.93 23.41
N GLN A 273 5.40 1.06 22.44
CA GLN A 273 5.68 0.95 21.02
C GLN A 273 5.50 2.32 20.35
N LEU A 274 6.33 2.57 19.35
CA LEU A 274 6.24 3.67 18.42
C LEU A 274 5.94 3.10 17.04
N PHE A 275 4.84 3.55 16.47
CA PHE A 275 4.45 3.27 15.10
C PHE A 275 4.67 4.53 14.27
N LEU A 276 5.28 4.35 13.11
CA LEU A 276 5.50 5.41 12.12
C LEU A 276 4.84 4.99 10.83
N ALA A 277 4.05 5.86 10.19
CA ALA A 277 3.53 5.60 8.86
C ALA A 277 4.02 6.69 7.91
N LEU A 278 4.67 6.27 6.83
CA LEU A 278 5.21 7.11 5.77
C LEU A 278 4.52 6.73 4.45
N ASP A 279 3.73 7.62 3.89
CA ASP A 279 3.08 7.37 2.61
C ASP A 279 3.93 7.94 1.47
N LEU A 280 4.58 7.03 0.74
CA LEU A 280 5.56 7.33 -0.30
C LEU A 280 4.94 7.45 -1.69
N GLN A 281 3.64 7.09 -1.80
CA GLN A 281 2.91 6.91 -3.06
C GLN A 281 3.53 5.85 -4.00
N ARG A 282 4.44 5.03 -3.48
CA ARG A 282 5.17 3.98 -4.19
C ARG A 282 5.52 2.82 -3.27
N ASP A 283 5.92 1.74 -3.90
CA ASP A 283 6.52 0.58 -3.24
C ASP A 283 8.00 0.91 -3.02
N LEU A 284 8.54 0.66 -1.82
CA LEU A 284 9.93 0.98 -1.49
C LEU A 284 10.86 -0.14 -1.93
N PHE A 285 10.51 -1.38 -1.59
CA PHE A 285 11.43 -2.51 -1.75
C PHE A 285 11.37 -3.14 -3.14
N ASP A 286 10.35 -2.82 -3.96
CA ASP A 286 10.23 -3.29 -5.34
C ASP A 286 11.07 -2.43 -6.30
N LEU A 287 11.81 -3.09 -7.20
CA LEU A 287 12.45 -2.42 -8.32
C LEU A 287 11.39 -2.10 -9.38
N ASP A 288 11.17 -0.81 -9.65
CA ASP A 288 10.22 -0.40 -10.67
C ASP A 288 10.69 -0.86 -12.06
N LEU A 289 10.01 -1.90 -12.56
CA LEU A 289 10.31 -2.53 -13.85
C LEU A 289 10.07 -1.61 -15.05
N ASP A 290 9.27 -0.55 -14.88
CA ASP A 290 8.96 0.42 -15.93
C ASP A 290 9.79 1.71 -15.79
N SER A 291 10.57 1.85 -14.70
CA SER A 291 11.43 3.00 -14.46
C SER A 291 12.62 3.03 -15.43
N ARG A 292 13.04 4.25 -15.77
CA ARG A 292 14.28 4.52 -16.51
C ARG A 292 15.45 4.89 -15.59
N ALA A 293 15.19 5.02 -14.29
CA ALA A 293 16.23 5.30 -13.30
C ALA A 293 17.23 4.16 -13.23
N GLU A 294 18.42 4.42 -12.73
CA GLU A 294 19.43 3.37 -12.55
C GLU A 294 19.05 2.48 -11.37
N VAL A 295 19.30 1.17 -11.47
CA VAL A 295 19.03 0.23 -10.37
C VAL A 295 19.73 0.68 -9.09
N ARG A 296 20.95 1.22 -9.23
CA ARG A 296 21.69 1.83 -8.11
C ARG A 296 20.90 2.92 -7.38
N GLN A 297 20.21 3.80 -8.12
CA GLN A 297 19.42 4.88 -7.52
C GLN A 297 18.22 4.33 -6.73
N ASP A 298 17.65 3.19 -7.15
CA ASP A 298 16.58 2.54 -6.40
C ASP A 298 17.12 1.95 -5.09
N LEU A 299 18.31 1.35 -5.11
CA LEU A 299 18.97 0.82 -3.90
C LEU A 299 19.40 1.93 -2.91
N GLU A 300 19.95 3.03 -3.43
CA GLU A 300 20.27 4.21 -2.62
C GLU A 300 19.01 4.83 -2.01
N ARG A 301 17.89 4.80 -2.73
CA ARG A 301 16.59 5.25 -2.21
C ARG A 301 16.11 4.37 -1.06
N ILE A 302 16.22 3.04 -1.16
CA ILE A 302 15.89 2.11 -0.06
C ILE A 302 16.67 2.49 1.20
N ALA A 303 17.99 2.69 1.10
CA ALA A 303 18.81 3.10 2.24
C ALA A 303 18.42 4.49 2.78
N GLY A 304 18.12 5.45 1.90
CA GLY A 304 17.69 6.80 2.27
C GLY A 304 16.34 6.82 3.01
N GLU A 305 15.37 6.04 2.57
CA GLU A 305 14.06 5.99 3.23
C GLU A 305 14.13 5.21 4.57
N LEU A 306 15.00 4.20 4.70
CA LEU A 306 15.32 3.60 6.01
C LEU A 306 16.00 4.59 6.96
N ASN A 307 16.84 5.49 6.44
CA ASN A 307 17.43 6.56 7.25
C ASN A 307 16.36 7.52 7.80
N ASP A 308 15.30 7.80 7.04
CA ASP A 308 14.18 8.62 7.50
C ASP A 308 13.44 7.96 8.68
N VAL A 309 13.19 6.65 8.60
CA VAL A 309 12.62 5.87 9.73
C VAL A 309 13.54 5.94 10.95
N LEU A 310 14.85 5.73 10.76
CA LEU A 310 15.85 5.79 11.83
C LEU A 310 15.94 7.20 12.44
N GLN A 311 15.80 8.26 11.63
CA GLN A 311 15.81 9.64 12.11
C GLN A 311 14.71 9.85 13.14
N VAL A 312 13.48 9.45 12.80
CA VAL A 312 12.32 9.61 13.68
C VAL A 312 12.49 8.76 14.93
N ALA A 313 12.92 7.50 14.78
CA ALA A 313 13.17 6.61 15.91
C ALA A 313 14.16 7.21 16.93
N GLY A 314 15.23 7.83 16.43
CA GLY A 314 16.24 8.44 17.30
C GLY A 314 15.73 9.66 18.05
N VAL A 315 15.05 10.57 17.36
CA VAL A 315 14.58 11.81 18.00
C VAL A 315 13.41 11.54 18.95
N ALA A 316 12.51 10.61 18.60
CA ALA A 316 11.35 10.25 19.42
C ALA A 316 11.70 9.37 20.63
N GLY A 317 12.98 9.08 20.87
CA GLY A 317 13.43 8.28 22.01
C GLY A 317 13.10 6.78 21.90
N ALA A 318 12.79 6.28 20.70
CA ALA A 318 12.84 4.84 20.42
C ALA A 318 14.27 4.30 20.42
N TRP A 319 15.23 5.19 20.23
CA TRP A 319 16.65 4.91 20.37
C TRP A 319 17.31 5.89 21.34
N PRO A 320 18.00 5.42 22.39
CA PRO A 320 18.73 6.32 23.27
C PRO A 320 19.90 6.96 22.51
N GLU A 321 20.15 8.25 22.77
CA GLU A 321 21.21 9.02 22.12
C GLU A 321 22.64 8.68 22.57
N GLU A 322 22.83 7.83 23.58
CA GLU A 322 24.14 7.40 24.05
C GLU A 322 24.12 5.95 24.56
N VAL A 323 24.90 5.08 23.93
CA VAL A 323 25.59 4.00 24.66
C VAL A 323 26.97 4.55 25.00
N ALA A 324 27.02 5.54 25.90
CA ALA A 324 28.26 6.01 26.48
C ALA A 324 28.73 4.97 27.50
N GLY A 325 29.76 4.21 27.15
CA GLY A 325 30.54 3.41 28.11
C GLY A 325 29.99 2.00 28.34
N GLY A 326 30.82 1.01 28.06
CA GLY A 326 30.53 -0.40 28.29
C GLY A 326 30.15 -0.67 29.74
N GLN A 327 28.88 -0.98 29.96
CA GLN A 327 28.36 -1.74 31.11
C GLN A 327 26.89 -2.18 30.89
N GLY A 328 26.13 -1.52 30.00
CA GLY A 328 24.71 -1.87 29.72
C GLY A 328 24.47 -3.13 28.87
N ALA A 329 25.50 -3.69 28.23
CA ALA A 329 25.35 -4.88 27.38
C ALA A 329 25.05 -6.18 28.18
N GLN A 330 25.34 -6.22 29.48
CA GLN A 330 25.09 -7.40 30.32
C GLN A 330 23.67 -7.44 30.90
N GLU A 331 23.00 -6.30 31.03
CA GLU A 331 21.65 -6.26 31.62
C GLU A 331 20.56 -6.56 30.59
N ALA A 332 20.73 -6.12 29.34
CA ALA A 332 19.83 -6.45 28.22
C ALA A 332 19.85 -7.95 27.85
N ALA A 333 21.00 -8.62 28.03
CA ALA A 333 21.12 -10.07 27.82
C ALA A 333 20.42 -10.91 28.90
N SER A 334 20.09 -10.33 30.05
CA SER A 334 19.43 -11.04 31.16
C SER A 334 17.90 -11.03 31.10
N VAL A 335 17.31 -10.16 30.26
CA VAL A 335 15.84 -10.04 30.08
C VAL A 335 15.37 -10.70 28.77
N GLY A 336 16.29 -11.12 27.90
CA GLY A 336 16.00 -11.78 26.62
C GLY A 336 15.87 -13.29 26.71
N SER A 337 14.86 -13.81 27.40
CA SER A 337 14.33 -15.16 27.13
C SER A 337 12.88 -15.08 26.69
N ALA A 338 12.61 -14.30 25.65
CA ALA A 338 11.36 -14.38 24.92
C ALA A 338 11.38 -15.70 24.12
N GLN A 339 10.70 -16.71 24.66
CA GLN A 339 10.39 -17.96 23.97
C GLN A 339 9.63 -17.67 22.66
N PRO A 340 9.76 -18.53 21.64
CA PRO A 340 8.97 -18.42 20.42
C PRO A 340 7.48 -18.49 20.78
N MET A 341 6.71 -17.45 20.46
CA MET A 341 5.28 -17.39 20.74
C MET A 341 4.56 -18.50 19.98
N THR A 342 4.32 -19.60 20.69
CA THR A 342 3.39 -20.64 20.31
C THR A 342 2.04 -20.25 20.89
N VAL A 343 1.10 -19.82 20.04
CA VAL A 343 -0.26 -19.47 20.47
C VAL A 343 -0.93 -20.75 20.96
N THR A 344 -0.99 -20.92 22.27
CA THR A 344 -1.70 -22.02 22.92
C THR A 344 -3.14 -21.59 23.20
N SER A 345 -4.06 -22.36 22.64
CA SER A 345 -5.51 -22.29 22.80
C SER A 345 -5.98 -22.82 24.16
N GLY A 346 -6.93 -22.13 24.78
CA GLY A 346 -7.74 -22.58 25.94
C GLY A 346 -7.94 -21.42 26.93
N LEU A 347 -9.10 -21.10 27.51
CA LEU A 347 -10.42 -21.68 27.79
C LEU A 347 -11.39 -20.45 27.88
N SER A 348 -12.72 -20.45 27.93
CA SER A 348 -13.80 -21.43 28.16
C SER A 348 -15.13 -20.84 27.65
N THR A 349 -16.03 -21.73 27.24
CA THR A 349 -17.51 -21.69 27.23
C THR A 349 -18.10 -20.85 28.38
N GLU A 350 -19.10 -19.96 28.24
CA GLU A 350 -20.48 -20.10 27.74
C GLU A 350 -21.10 -18.74 27.33
N PRO A 351 -22.26 -18.72 26.63
CA PRO A 351 -22.67 -17.60 25.78
C PRO A 351 -23.72 -16.66 26.42
N GLU A 352 -23.53 -15.35 26.28
CA GLU A 352 -24.62 -14.38 26.48
C GLU A 352 -25.27 -14.04 25.13
N ALA A 353 -26.54 -14.41 25.02
CA ALA A 353 -27.32 -14.30 23.80
C ALA A 353 -27.69 -12.84 23.48
N VAL A 354 -27.13 -12.30 22.41
CA VAL A 354 -27.65 -11.09 21.75
C VAL A 354 -28.18 -11.48 20.37
N ALA A 355 -29.49 -11.29 20.20
CA ALA A 355 -30.26 -11.71 19.04
C ALA A 355 -29.76 -11.09 17.71
N PRO A 356 -29.68 -11.87 16.61
CA PRO A 356 -29.31 -11.34 15.31
C PRO A 356 -30.47 -10.55 14.69
N ARG A 357 -30.26 -9.25 14.45
CA ARG A 357 -31.11 -8.47 13.54
C ARG A 357 -30.90 -9.00 12.12
N ARG A 358 -31.91 -9.72 11.61
CA ARG A 358 -32.07 -10.05 10.20
C ARG A 358 -32.02 -8.76 9.36
N ARG A 359 -31.00 -8.61 8.53
CA ARG A 359 -31.10 -7.92 7.24
C ARG A 359 -30.75 -8.92 6.16
N GLY A 360 -31.78 -9.40 5.47
CA GLY A 360 -31.61 -10.08 4.19
C GLY A 360 -31.13 -9.07 3.15
N GLY A 361 -30.16 -9.49 2.34
CA GLY A 361 -29.63 -8.67 1.26
C GLY A 361 -28.54 -9.44 0.53
N LEU A 362 -28.93 -10.05 -0.60
CA LEU A 362 -28.09 -10.76 -1.56
C LEU A 362 -26.73 -10.08 -1.79
N SER A 363 -25.64 -10.68 -1.29
CA SER A 363 -24.27 -10.22 -1.50
C SER A 363 -23.47 -11.23 -2.31
N ARG A 364 -23.70 -11.30 -3.63
CA ARG A 364 -22.74 -11.87 -4.60
C ARG A 364 -22.95 -11.23 -5.98
N LEU A 365 -22.36 -10.06 -6.18
CA LEU A 365 -22.12 -9.50 -7.52
C LEU A 365 -20.61 -9.26 -7.62
N GLY A 366 -19.99 -9.97 -8.58
CA GLY A 366 -18.56 -9.91 -8.84
C GLY A 366 -18.13 -8.51 -9.29
N ALA A 367 -16.85 -8.23 -9.09
CA ALA A 367 -16.23 -6.97 -9.49
C ALA A 367 -16.58 -6.61 -10.95
N LEU A 368 -17.21 -5.45 -11.11
CA LEU A 368 -17.47 -4.81 -12.38
C LEU A 368 -16.33 -3.84 -12.63
N ILE A 369 -15.58 -4.02 -13.72
CA ILE A 369 -14.56 -3.07 -14.15
C ILE A 369 -15.21 -2.10 -15.14
N PRO A 370 -15.34 -0.80 -14.82
CA PRO A 370 -15.81 0.17 -15.80
C PRO A 370 -14.70 0.47 -16.82
N VAL A 371 -15.00 0.32 -18.10
CA VAL A 371 -14.19 0.86 -19.20
C VAL A 371 -14.94 2.07 -19.74
N VAL A 372 -14.45 3.28 -19.44
CA VAL A 372 -15.05 4.53 -19.91
C VAL A 372 -14.71 4.71 -21.39
N LEU A 373 -15.72 4.75 -22.26
CA LEU A 373 -15.61 5.18 -23.64
C LEU A 373 -16.33 6.52 -23.83
N PHE A 374 -15.64 7.47 -24.45
CA PHE A 374 -16.21 8.76 -24.85
C PHE A 374 -17.41 8.53 -25.80
N ALA A 375 -18.46 9.32 -25.59
CA ALA A 375 -19.76 9.32 -26.30
C ALA A 375 -20.87 8.38 -25.79
N GLY A 376 -21.06 8.28 -24.46
CA GLY A 376 -22.35 7.89 -23.86
C GLY A 376 -22.69 6.40 -23.84
N TRP A 377 -21.69 5.53 -24.01
CA TRP A 377 -21.83 4.07 -23.84
C TRP A 377 -20.87 3.59 -22.75
N VAL A 378 -21.40 2.92 -21.73
CA VAL A 378 -20.59 2.26 -20.69
C VAL A 378 -20.64 0.76 -20.95
N LEU A 379 -19.46 0.14 -21.09
CA LEU A 379 -19.33 -1.30 -21.22
C LEU A 379 -19.01 -1.90 -19.85
N PHE A 380 -19.86 -2.80 -19.37
CA PHE A 380 -19.63 -3.53 -18.13
C PHE A 380 -19.23 -4.97 -18.44
N VAL A 381 -18.04 -5.36 -17.95
CA VAL A 381 -17.58 -6.76 -17.95
C VAL A 381 -17.62 -7.25 -16.51
N SER A 382 -18.53 -8.19 -16.23
CA SER A 382 -18.60 -8.89 -14.95
C SER A 382 -17.99 -10.28 -15.09
N SER A 383 -17.12 -10.65 -14.16
CA SER A 383 -16.71 -12.04 -13.97
C SER A 383 -17.35 -12.58 -12.69
N GLY A 384 -18.26 -13.54 -12.84
CA GLY A 384 -18.96 -14.18 -11.74
C GLY A 384 -19.38 -15.60 -12.10
N ARG A 385 -19.38 -16.48 -11.09
CA ARG A 385 -19.92 -17.84 -11.24
C ARG A 385 -21.40 -17.82 -10.90
N VAL A 386 -22.26 -18.18 -11.84
CA VAL A 386 -23.72 -18.34 -11.62
C VAL A 386 -24.01 -19.85 -11.56
N PRO A 387 -24.84 -20.33 -10.62
CA PRO A 387 -25.26 -21.73 -10.61
C PRO A 387 -26.08 -22.03 -11.86
N VAL A 388 -25.67 -23.05 -12.62
CA VAL A 388 -26.44 -23.59 -13.74
C VAL A 388 -27.13 -24.85 -13.25
N PHE A 389 -28.46 -24.89 -13.36
CA PHE A 389 -29.23 -26.12 -13.12
C PHE A 389 -28.99 -27.08 -14.29
N SER A 390 -28.54 -28.30 -13.98
CA SER A 390 -28.67 -29.44 -14.90
C SER A 390 -29.94 -30.21 -14.57
N ASP A 391 -30.59 -30.79 -15.59
CA ASP A 391 -31.79 -31.62 -15.45
C ASP A 391 -31.56 -32.92 -14.63
N GLU A 392 -30.34 -33.18 -14.16
CA GLU A 392 -29.99 -34.36 -13.34
C GLU A 392 -29.59 -34.01 -11.89
N GLY A 393 -29.96 -32.84 -11.38
CA GLY A 393 -29.96 -32.59 -9.92
C GLY A 393 -28.59 -32.40 -9.25
N GLY A 394 -27.59 -31.88 -9.98
CA GLY A 394 -26.27 -31.53 -9.43
C GLY A 394 -25.84 -30.09 -9.73
N PHE A 395 -25.24 -29.40 -8.74
CA PHE A 395 -24.67 -28.05 -8.93
C PHE A 395 -23.28 -28.13 -9.57
N ALA A 396 -23.09 -27.51 -10.73
CA ALA A 396 -21.78 -27.25 -11.31
C ALA A 396 -21.57 -25.74 -11.55
N LEU A 397 -20.38 -25.23 -11.18
CA LEU A 397 -19.97 -23.84 -11.42
C LEU A 397 -19.16 -23.77 -12.72
N GLY A 398 -19.77 -23.27 -13.80
CA GLY A 398 -19.09 -22.97 -15.07
C GLY A 398 -18.74 -21.49 -15.22
N PRO A 399 -17.65 -21.12 -15.92
CA PRO A 399 -17.35 -19.73 -16.25
C PRO A 399 -18.25 -19.24 -17.40
N LYS A 400 -18.96 -18.14 -17.19
CA LYS A 400 -19.60 -17.36 -18.27
C LYS A 400 -19.20 -15.90 -18.12
N VAL A 401 -18.83 -15.27 -19.23
CA VAL A 401 -18.59 -13.82 -19.34
C VAL A 401 -19.90 -13.19 -19.82
N LEU A 402 -20.46 -12.27 -19.04
CA LEU A 402 -21.62 -11.49 -19.45
C LEU A 402 -21.13 -10.11 -19.94
N ILE A 403 -21.38 -9.81 -21.21
CA ILE A 403 -21.10 -8.50 -21.81
C ILE A 403 -22.45 -7.78 -21.89
N VAL A 404 -22.62 -6.71 -21.12
CA VAL A 404 -23.79 -5.84 -21.23
C VAL A 404 -23.36 -4.58 -21.99
N VAL A 405 -23.99 -4.35 -23.15
CA VAL A 405 -23.81 -3.14 -23.94
C VAL A 405 -25.05 -2.27 -23.74
N ALA A 406 -24.94 -1.23 -22.92
CA ALA A 406 -26.03 -0.29 -22.68
C ALA A 406 -26.01 0.81 -23.76
N GLY A 407 -26.98 0.76 -24.68
CA GLY A 407 -27.18 1.79 -25.68
C GLY A 407 -28.11 2.91 -25.23
N GLY A 408 -27.72 4.15 -25.53
CA GLY A 408 -28.40 5.40 -25.19
C GLY A 408 -29.80 5.63 -25.82
N LEU A 409 -30.63 4.59 -25.95
CA LEU A 409 -32.02 4.73 -26.39
C LEU A 409 -33.06 4.20 -25.36
N VAL A 410 -32.62 3.69 -24.20
CA VAL A 410 -33.55 3.14 -23.17
C VAL A 410 -34.07 4.21 -22.20
N VAL A 411 -33.41 5.36 -22.11
CA VAL A 411 -33.82 6.44 -21.17
C VAL A 411 -35.11 7.15 -21.60
N LEU A 412 -35.51 7.10 -22.88
CA LEU A 412 -36.74 7.77 -23.35
C LEU A 412 -38.02 6.93 -23.25
N GLN A 413 -37.94 5.61 -23.07
CA GLN A 413 -39.15 4.77 -22.88
C GLN A 413 -39.55 4.59 -21.42
N LEU A 414 -38.61 4.57 -20.47
CA LEU A 414 -38.93 4.48 -19.04
C LEU A 414 -39.47 5.81 -18.47
N ALA A 415 -39.05 6.96 -19.01
CA ALA A 415 -39.63 8.25 -18.65
C ALA A 415 -41.09 8.42 -19.15
N ARG A 416 -41.48 7.74 -20.25
CA ARG A 416 -42.84 7.81 -20.80
C ARG A 416 -43.81 6.83 -20.12
N GLN A 417 -43.33 5.72 -19.57
CA GLN A 417 -44.14 4.81 -18.74
C GLN A 417 -44.34 5.31 -17.30
N ALA A 418 -43.41 6.10 -16.75
CA ALA A 418 -43.59 6.70 -15.43
C ALA A 418 -44.56 7.91 -15.42
N LEU A 419 -44.82 8.54 -16.57
CA LEU A 419 -45.75 9.67 -16.72
C LEU A 419 -47.16 9.29 -17.16
N SER A 420 -47.44 8.00 -17.42
CA SER A 420 -48.79 7.50 -17.78
C SER A 420 -49.47 6.66 -16.69
N SER A 421 -48.85 6.50 -15.51
CA SER A 421 -49.45 5.86 -14.33
C SER A 421 -49.85 6.85 -13.21
N ARG A 422 -49.90 8.15 -13.52
CA ARG A 422 -50.57 9.17 -12.71
C ARG A 422 -51.49 10.02 -13.57
N ARG A 423 -52.63 9.46 -13.97
CA ARG A 423 -53.92 10.15 -14.16
C ARG A 423 -55.04 9.14 -14.03
#